data_AF-A0A1S2T820-F1
#
_entry.id   AF-A0A1S2T820-F1
#
_cell.length_a   1.000
_cell.length_b   1.000
_cell.length_c   1.000
_cell.angle_alpha   90.00
_cell.angle_beta   90.00
_cell.angle_gamma   90.00
#
_symmetry.space_group_name_H-M   'P 1'
#
loop_
_entity.id
_entity.type
_entity.pdbx_description
1 polymer ?
#
loop_
_entity_poly.entity_id
_entity_poly.type
_entity_poly.pdbx_seq_one_letter_code
_entity_poly.pdbx_strand_id
1 'polypeptide(L)'
;METKQVTKQETKIAVRLYNNTKFGKTFGKGMYYNAVFNGTLDLPQQHLKYLIDLVPFTQWQHTATTDIDMEALGMVISHYQKINIDVQFANHSEHILCSWIKRFDSAMSKPKVMGFVTVDLRTCQLTVALVDDRHGLALSEKFPMRPCREKTGNSPDYFSSNYDADLKQRIAA
;
A
#
# COMPACT_ATOMS: atom_id res chain seq x y z
N MET A 1 1.44 -5.24 43.80
CA MET A 1 1.29 -4.16 42.80
C MET A 1 1.15 -4.85 41.45
N GLU A 2 -0.07 -4.99 40.94
CA GLU A 2 -0.31 -5.59 39.62
C GLU A 2 0.05 -4.59 38.52
N THR A 3 1.09 -4.90 37.76
CA THR A 3 1.44 -4.20 36.53
C THR A 3 0.38 -4.50 35.49
N LYS A 4 -0.56 -3.57 35.27
CA LYS A 4 -1.46 -3.63 34.11
C LYS A 4 -0.60 -3.59 32.84
N GLN A 5 -0.51 -4.71 32.14
CA GLN A 5 0.02 -4.75 30.79
C GLN A 5 -0.88 -3.88 29.91
N VAL A 6 -0.37 -2.74 29.46
CA VAL A 6 -1.02 -1.96 28.40
C VAL A 6 -0.81 -2.74 27.12
N THR A 7 -1.79 -3.56 26.74
CA THR A 7 -1.82 -4.24 25.45
C THR A 7 -1.88 -3.16 24.37
N LYS A 8 -0.78 -2.98 23.62
CA LYS A 8 -0.76 -2.11 22.44
C LYS A 8 -1.81 -2.66 21.47
N GLN A 9 -2.91 -1.94 21.32
CA GLN A 9 -4.00 -2.36 20.43
C GLN A 9 -3.46 -2.45 19.01
N GLU A 10 -3.56 -3.63 18.41
CA GLU A 10 -3.08 -3.88 17.05
C GLU A 10 -3.85 -2.98 16.07
N THR A 11 -3.12 -2.20 15.27
CA THR A 11 -3.73 -1.34 14.25
C THR A 11 -4.35 -2.21 13.16
N LYS A 12 -5.67 -2.18 13.05
CA LYS A 12 -6.38 -2.94 12.02
C LYS A 12 -6.40 -2.19 10.70
N ILE A 13 -5.96 -2.86 9.64
CA ILE A 13 -5.73 -2.30 8.30
C ILE A 13 -6.46 -3.14 7.27
N ALA A 14 -7.05 -2.46 6.29
CA ALA A 14 -7.64 -3.07 5.11
C ALA A 14 -7.10 -2.38 3.85
N VAL A 15 -6.43 -3.13 2.99
CA VAL A 15 -5.97 -2.69 1.68
C VAL A 15 -6.86 -3.29 0.60
N ARG A 16 -7.42 -2.43 -0.24
CA ARG A 16 -8.32 -2.77 -1.34
C ARG A 16 -7.69 -2.32 -2.65
N LEU A 17 -7.55 -3.23 -3.61
CA LEU A 17 -6.96 -2.95 -4.90
C LEU A 17 -7.96 -3.26 -6.02
N TYR A 18 -7.95 -2.41 -7.04
CA TYR A 18 -8.84 -2.44 -8.18
C TYR A 18 -7.99 -2.43 -9.45
N ASN A 19 -8.29 -3.32 -10.39
CA ASN A 19 -7.71 -3.31 -11.72
C ASN A 19 -8.01 -1.97 -12.39
N ASN A 20 -6.96 -1.28 -12.85
CA ASN A 20 -7.15 -0.04 -13.58
C ASN A 20 -7.45 -0.33 -15.05
N THR A 21 -8.73 -0.27 -15.43
CA THR A 21 -9.19 -0.47 -16.83
C THR A 21 -8.68 0.59 -17.81
N LYS A 22 -8.06 1.66 -17.30
CA LYS A 22 -7.42 2.70 -18.10
C LYS A 22 -5.91 2.53 -18.22
N PHE A 23 -5.30 1.55 -17.55
CA PHE A 23 -3.85 1.31 -17.65
C PHE A 23 -3.37 1.25 -19.10
N GLY A 24 -2.28 1.95 -19.40
CA GLY A 24 -1.73 2.07 -20.76
C GLY A 24 -2.50 2.99 -21.71
N LYS A 25 -3.70 3.47 -21.33
CA LYS A 25 -4.44 4.46 -22.13
C LYS A 25 -3.86 5.86 -21.95
N THR A 26 -4.01 6.67 -22.98
CA THR A 26 -3.56 8.06 -23.03
C THR A 26 -4.70 9.00 -22.61
N PHE A 27 -4.41 10.05 -21.84
CA PHE A 27 -5.39 11.11 -21.50
C PHE A 27 -4.95 12.52 -21.92
N GLY A 28 -3.82 12.61 -22.62
CA GLY A 28 -3.30 13.81 -23.26
C GLY A 28 -2.02 13.46 -23.98
N LYS A 29 -1.51 14.35 -24.83
CA LYS A 29 -0.32 14.07 -25.63
C LYS A 29 0.87 13.71 -24.73
N GLY A 30 1.34 12.46 -24.81
CA GLY A 30 2.44 11.94 -23.99
C GLY A 30 2.09 11.61 -22.54
N MET A 31 0.80 11.67 -22.15
CA MET A 31 0.36 11.38 -20.78
C MET A 31 -0.45 10.09 -20.73
N TYR A 32 -0.01 9.16 -19.89
CA TYR A 32 -0.55 7.80 -19.80
C TYR A 32 -0.99 7.45 -18.38
N TYR A 33 -2.04 6.63 -18.26
CA TYR A 33 -2.39 6.01 -16.98
C TYR A 33 -1.42 4.86 -16.69
N ASN A 34 -0.55 5.07 -15.71
CA ASN A 34 0.55 4.13 -15.40
C ASN A 34 0.26 3.19 -14.23
N ALA A 35 -0.81 3.44 -13.46
CA ALA A 35 -1.18 2.57 -12.35
C ALA A 35 -1.77 1.27 -12.87
N VAL A 36 -1.17 0.13 -12.52
CA VAL A 36 -1.70 -1.22 -12.76
C VAL A 36 -2.92 -1.45 -11.88
N PHE A 37 -2.79 -1.08 -10.60
CA PHE A 37 -3.89 -1.09 -9.64
C PHE A 37 -4.07 0.29 -9.02
N ASN A 38 -5.32 0.73 -8.89
CA ASN A 38 -5.68 1.78 -7.96
C ASN A 38 -6.15 1.13 -6.66
N GLY A 39 -6.01 1.82 -5.54
CA GLY A 39 -6.39 1.23 -4.28
C GLY A 39 -6.57 2.20 -3.13
N THR A 40 -7.04 1.63 -2.03
CA THR A 40 -7.18 2.32 -0.76
C THR A 40 -6.53 1.51 0.35
N LEU A 41 -5.99 2.22 1.31
CA LEU A 41 -5.55 1.68 2.59
C LEU A 41 -6.41 2.35 3.66
N ASP A 42 -7.26 1.56 4.30
CA ASP A 42 -8.24 2.03 5.26
C ASP A 42 -7.85 1.54 6.66
N LEU A 43 -7.86 2.45 7.64
CA LEU A 43 -7.69 2.17 9.07
C LEU A 43 -9.02 2.51 9.78
N PRO A 44 -9.96 1.56 9.86
CA PRO A 44 -11.34 1.85 10.28
C PRO A 44 -11.43 2.43 11.69
N GLN A 45 -10.60 1.94 12.61
CA GLN A 45 -10.59 2.35 14.02
C GLN A 45 -10.16 3.81 14.22
N GLN A 46 -9.36 4.35 13.29
CA GLN A 46 -8.86 5.72 13.34
C GLN A 46 -9.61 6.63 12.37
N HIS A 47 -10.57 6.10 11.61
CA HIS A 47 -11.27 6.80 10.52
C HIS A 47 -10.31 7.41 9.49
N LEU A 48 -9.15 6.77 9.28
CA LEU A 48 -8.15 7.22 8.30
C LEU A 48 -8.25 6.42 7.01
N LYS A 49 -8.11 7.14 5.91
CA LYS A 49 -8.09 6.57 4.57
C LYS A 49 -6.92 7.14 3.80
N TYR A 50 -6.25 6.27 3.06
CA TYR A 50 -5.16 6.62 2.17
C TYR A 50 -5.44 6.07 0.77
N LEU A 51 -4.93 6.76 -0.24
CA LEU A 51 -5.00 6.39 -1.64
C LEU A 51 -3.65 5.90 -2.11
N ILE A 52 -3.66 4.84 -2.90
CA ILE A 52 -2.48 4.23 -3.50
C ILE A 52 -2.72 3.96 -4.98
N ASP A 53 -1.69 4.17 -5.78
CA ASP A 53 -1.62 3.95 -7.23
C ASP A 53 -0.38 3.10 -7.50
N LEU A 54 -0.57 1.78 -7.63
CA LEU A 54 0.53 0.82 -7.81
C LEU A 54 1.02 0.85 -9.26
N VAL A 55 2.23 1.34 -9.46
CA VAL A 55 2.95 1.40 -10.75
C VAL A 55 4.20 0.51 -10.68
N PRO A 56 4.79 0.09 -11.80
CA PRO A 56 6.07 -0.65 -11.77
C PRO A 56 7.16 0.12 -11.02
N PHE A 57 7.98 -0.58 -10.22
CA PHE A 57 9.07 0.04 -9.45
C PHE A 57 9.97 0.90 -10.34
N THR A 58 10.30 0.41 -11.53
CA THR A 58 11.13 1.12 -12.50
C THR A 58 10.58 2.49 -12.87
N GLN A 59 9.26 2.64 -12.93
CA GLN A 59 8.61 3.94 -13.18
C GLN A 59 8.50 4.76 -11.89
N TRP A 60 8.13 4.11 -10.79
CA TRP A 60 7.91 4.75 -9.50
C TRP A 60 9.16 5.48 -9.00
N GLN A 61 10.33 4.83 -9.06
CA GLN A 61 11.60 5.41 -8.57
C GLN A 61 11.95 6.73 -9.28
N HIS A 62 11.61 6.89 -10.55
CA HIS A 62 11.88 8.11 -11.31
C HIS A 62 10.95 9.27 -10.95
N THR A 63 9.93 9.02 -10.14
CA THR A 63 9.03 10.06 -9.62
C THR A 63 9.42 10.57 -8.23
N ALA A 64 10.49 10.01 -7.64
CA ALA A 64 11.03 10.48 -6.37
C ALA A 64 11.78 11.79 -6.57
N THR A 65 11.28 12.89 -6.00
CA THR A 65 11.87 14.23 -6.20
C THR A 65 12.08 15.01 -4.92
N THR A 66 11.41 14.63 -3.84
CA THR A 66 11.54 15.25 -2.52
C THR A 66 12.36 14.38 -1.57
N ASP A 67 12.89 14.95 -0.49
CA ASP A 67 13.64 14.18 0.52
C ASP A 67 12.80 13.03 1.10
N ILE A 68 11.51 13.28 1.31
CA ILE A 68 10.53 12.27 1.76
C ILE A 68 10.44 11.12 0.75
N ASP A 69 10.45 11.43 -0.55
CA ASP A 69 10.40 10.41 -1.59
C ASP A 69 11.70 9.58 -1.64
N MET A 70 12.85 10.25 -1.50
CA MET A 70 14.15 9.60 -1.52
C MET A 70 14.34 8.68 -0.31
N GLU A 71 13.86 9.07 0.87
CA GLU A 71 13.86 8.23 2.06
C GLU A 71 12.99 6.97 1.85
N ALA A 72 11.74 7.14 1.41
CA ALA A 72 10.85 6.02 1.13
C ALA A 72 11.39 5.10 0.02
N LEU A 73 12.02 5.66 -1.02
CA LEU A 73 12.72 4.88 -2.05
C LEU A 73 13.87 4.06 -1.44
N GLY A 74 14.70 4.66 -0.59
CA GLY A 74 15.77 3.97 0.14
C GLY A 74 15.25 2.84 1.02
N MET A 75 14.09 3.02 1.66
CA MET A 75 13.43 1.97 2.45
C MET A 75 12.97 0.79 1.58
N VAL A 76 12.40 1.05 0.39
CA VAL A 76 12.01 -0.01 -0.56
C VAL A 76 13.23 -0.79 -1.04
N ILE A 77 14.29 -0.11 -1.45
CA ILE A 77 15.54 -0.74 -1.89
C ILE A 77 16.09 -1.62 -0.76
N SER A 78 16.20 -1.07 0.45
CA SER A 78 16.68 -1.80 1.63
C SER A 78 15.81 -3.01 1.97
N HIS A 79 14.48 -2.90 1.81
CA HIS A 79 13.55 -4.00 2.05
C HIS A 79 13.83 -5.18 1.11
N TYR A 80 13.96 -4.92 -0.20
CA TYR A 80 14.18 -5.99 -1.18
C TYR A 80 15.60 -6.55 -1.13
N GLN A 81 16.61 -5.72 -0.83
CA GLN A 81 17.98 -6.20 -0.59
C GLN A 81 18.05 -7.22 0.55
N LYS A 82 17.29 -7.02 1.64
CA LYS A 82 17.22 -7.97 2.78
C LYS A 82 16.67 -9.35 2.38
N ILE A 83 15.93 -9.44 1.28
CA ILE A 83 15.41 -10.70 0.74
C ILE A 83 16.10 -11.09 -0.57
N ASN A 84 17.33 -10.60 -0.78
CA ASN A 84 18.20 -10.92 -1.91
C ASN A 84 17.60 -10.58 -3.28
N ILE A 85 16.79 -9.51 -3.36
CA ILE A 85 16.28 -8.95 -4.61
C ILE A 85 16.87 -7.56 -4.78
N ASP A 86 17.71 -7.37 -5.79
CA ASP A 86 18.20 -6.03 -6.15
C ASP A 86 17.27 -5.36 -7.15
N VAL A 87 16.33 -4.57 -6.64
CA VAL A 87 15.32 -3.86 -7.44
C VAL A 87 15.90 -2.76 -8.34
N GLN A 88 17.16 -2.37 -8.18
CA GLN A 88 17.79 -1.38 -9.06
C GLN A 88 18.10 -1.94 -10.45
N PHE A 89 18.17 -3.27 -10.59
CA PHE A 89 18.25 -3.93 -11.89
C PHE A 89 16.85 -4.20 -12.45
N ALA A 90 16.58 -3.68 -13.66
CA ALA A 90 15.24 -3.70 -14.25
C ALA A 90 14.61 -5.10 -14.31
N ASN A 91 15.38 -6.12 -14.70
CA ASN A 91 14.96 -7.52 -14.76
C ASN A 91 14.57 -8.12 -13.40
N HIS A 92 15.11 -7.62 -12.29
CA HIS A 92 14.75 -8.11 -10.95
C HIS A 92 13.51 -7.41 -10.37
N SER A 93 13.17 -6.25 -10.91
CA SER A 93 12.06 -5.39 -10.46
C SER A 93 10.78 -5.51 -11.30
N GLU A 94 10.79 -6.35 -12.36
CA GLU A 94 9.69 -6.48 -13.32
C GLU A 94 8.35 -6.91 -12.68
N HIS A 95 8.42 -7.59 -11.54
CA HIS A 95 7.26 -8.05 -10.78
C HIS A 95 6.96 -7.20 -9.54
N ILE A 96 7.68 -6.10 -9.35
CA ILE A 96 7.54 -5.23 -8.19
C ILE A 96 6.71 -4.01 -8.58
N LEU A 97 5.56 -3.87 -7.94
CA LEU A 97 4.75 -2.66 -8.01
C LEU A 97 4.95 -1.82 -6.76
N CYS A 98 4.92 -0.50 -6.90
CA CYS A 98 5.12 0.46 -5.84
C CYS A 98 4.13 1.62 -5.93
N SER A 99 3.78 2.20 -4.79
CA SER A 99 2.94 3.38 -4.70
C SER A 99 3.45 4.30 -3.61
N TRP A 100 3.44 5.61 -3.90
CA TRP A 100 3.42 6.63 -2.85
C TRP A 100 2.11 6.53 -2.07
N ILE A 101 2.10 6.97 -0.81
CA ILE A 101 0.86 6.99 -0.01
C ILE A 101 0.36 8.43 0.05
N LYS A 102 -0.92 8.62 -0.29
CA LYS A 102 -1.59 9.92 -0.20
C LYS A 102 -2.71 9.82 0.83
N ARG A 103 -2.68 10.63 1.87
CA ARG A 103 -3.79 10.67 2.84
C ARG A 103 -5.00 11.31 2.22
N PHE A 104 -6.17 10.70 2.38
CA PHE A 104 -7.43 11.24 1.88
C PHE A 104 -8.07 12.11 2.95
N ASP A 105 -7.70 13.40 2.96
CA ASP A 105 -8.33 14.38 3.86
C ASP A 105 -9.69 14.83 3.28
N SER A 106 -9.75 15.03 1.97
CA SER A 106 -10.97 15.33 1.23
C SER A 106 -10.82 15.06 -0.27
N ALA A 107 -11.89 15.28 -1.05
CA ALA A 107 -11.82 15.20 -2.51
C ALA A 107 -10.76 16.14 -3.12
N MET A 108 -10.52 17.29 -2.47
CA MET A 108 -9.61 18.34 -2.92
C MET A 108 -8.23 18.30 -2.25
N SER A 109 -8.11 17.62 -1.10
CA SER A 109 -6.86 17.56 -0.32
C SER A 109 -6.41 16.12 -0.15
N LYS A 110 -5.28 15.80 -0.79
CA LYS A 110 -4.69 14.45 -0.82
C LYS A 110 -3.18 14.50 -0.57
N PRO A 111 -2.72 15.04 0.58
CA PRO A 111 -1.29 15.23 0.82
C PRO A 111 -0.54 13.90 0.79
N LYS A 112 0.66 13.90 0.21
CA LYS A 112 1.58 12.77 0.31
C LYS A 112 2.05 12.63 1.76
N VAL A 113 2.15 11.41 2.27
CA VAL A 113 2.72 11.10 3.59
C VAL A 113 4.00 10.28 3.40
N MET A 114 4.90 10.32 4.39
CA MET A 114 6.13 9.53 4.37
C MET A 114 5.77 8.05 4.31
N GLY A 115 6.30 7.33 3.33
CA GLY A 115 6.08 5.90 3.20
C GLY A 115 5.74 5.42 1.80
N PHE A 116 5.44 4.13 1.72
CA PHE A 116 5.18 3.42 0.48
C PHE A 116 4.26 2.21 0.70
N VAL A 117 3.64 1.76 -0.39
CA VAL A 117 3.13 0.40 -0.53
C VAL A 117 3.88 -0.29 -1.65
N THR A 118 4.35 -1.51 -1.42
CA THR A 118 4.89 -2.37 -2.48
C THR A 118 4.12 -3.68 -2.59
N VAL A 119 4.09 -4.25 -3.79
CA VAL A 119 3.58 -5.59 -4.05
C VAL A 119 4.60 -6.35 -4.87
N ASP A 120 5.00 -7.53 -4.40
CA ASP A 120 5.71 -8.51 -5.22
C ASP A 120 4.69 -9.46 -5.86
N LEU A 121 4.50 -9.35 -7.17
CA LEU A 121 3.52 -10.15 -7.91
C LEU A 121 3.88 -11.64 -7.99
N ARG A 122 5.12 -12.03 -7.73
CA ARG A 122 5.53 -13.46 -7.70
C ARG A 122 5.00 -14.16 -6.47
N THR A 123 5.04 -13.47 -5.34
CA THR A 123 4.64 -14.00 -4.02
C THR A 123 3.26 -13.52 -3.60
N CYS A 124 2.69 -12.57 -4.33
CA CYS A 124 1.49 -11.81 -3.95
C CYS A 124 1.63 -11.22 -2.54
N GLN A 125 2.83 -10.83 -2.12
CA GLN A 125 3.05 -10.18 -0.84
C GLN A 125 2.97 -8.66 -1.00
N LEU A 126 2.11 -8.04 -0.19
CA LEU A 126 1.98 -6.60 -0.06
C LEU A 126 2.71 -6.14 1.19
N THR A 127 3.54 -5.11 1.06
CA THR A 127 4.21 -4.44 2.19
C THR A 127 3.71 -3.00 2.28
N VAL A 128 3.37 -2.56 3.48
CA VAL A 128 3.05 -1.17 3.80
C VAL A 128 4.07 -0.66 4.81
N ALA A 129 4.66 0.50 4.56
CA ALA A 129 5.34 1.27 5.58
C ALA A 129 4.91 2.74 5.46
N LEU A 130 4.46 3.37 6.55
CA LEU A 130 4.10 4.78 6.52
C LEU A 130 4.25 5.45 7.89
N VAL A 131 4.55 6.74 7.85
CA VAL A 131 4.53 7.63 9.00
C VAL A 131 3.65 8.83 8.67
N ASP A 132 2.62 9.04 9.49
CA ASP A 132 1.74 10.20 9.45
C ASP A 132 1.73 10.90 10.81
N ASP A 133 2.63 11.87 10.95
CA ASP A 133 2.80 12.66 12.18
C ASP A 133 1.53 13.42 12.58
N ARG A 134 0.71 13.84 11.60
CA ARG A 134 -0.53 14.59 11.88
C ARG A 134 -1.52 13.77 12.71
N HIS A 135 -1.50 12.45 12.52
CA HIS A 135 -2.39 11.52 13.22
C HIS A 135 -1.63 10.62 14.22
N GLY A 136 -0.34 10.88 14.45
CA GLY A 136 0.49 10.08 15.35
C GLY A 136 0.58 8.61 14.93
N LEU A 137 0.55 8.33 13.62
CA LEU A 137 0.53 6.98 13.07
C LEU A 137 1.89 6.59 12.51
N ALA A 138 2.42 5.46 12.94
CA ALA A 138 3.56 4.80 12.32
C ALA A 138 3.23 3.32 12.11
N LEU A 139 3.38 2.85 10.87
CA LEU A 139 2.98 1.52 10.44
C LEU A 139 4.10 0.85 9.63
N SER A 140 4.32 -0.44 9.85
CA SER A 140 5.19 -1.27 9.02
C SER A 140 4.67 -2.70 9.04
N GLU A 141 3.90 -3.09 8.04
CA GLU A 141 3.20 -4.38 8.00
C GLU A 141 3.35 -5.08 6.66
N LYS A 142 3.20 -6.41 6.67
CA LYS A 142 3.17 -7.24 5.48
C LYS A 142 1.91 -8.10 5.47
N PHE A 143 1.29 -8.20 4.31
CA PHE A 143 0.05 -8.92 4.14
C PHE A 143 0.07 -9.76 2.86
N PRO A 144 -0.52 -10.96 2.86
CA PRO A 144 -0.78 -11.68 1.61
C PRO A 144 -1.92 -11.00 0.86
N MET A 145 -1.68 -10.65 -0.40
CA MET A 145 -2.69 -10.16 -1.33
C MET A 145 -3.52 -11.34 -1.84
N ARG A 146 -4.84 -11.27 -1.71
CA ARG A 146 -5.77 -12.33 -2.10
C ARG A 146 -6.78 -11.81 -3.11
N PRO A 147 -7.13 -12.57 -4.17
CA PRO A 147 -8.21 -12.18 -5.06
C PRO A 147 -9.53 -12.16 -4.30
N CYS A 148 -10.37 -11.17 -4.56
CA CYS A 148 -11.73 -11.15 -4.03
C CYS A 148 -12.58 -12.17 -4.79
N ARG A 149 -13.21 -13.10 -4.05
CA ARG A 149 -13.99 -14.20 -4.64
C ARG A 149 -15.37 -13.77 -5.12
N GLU A 150 -15.98 -12.79 -4.46
CA GLU A 150 -17.33 -12.32 -4.75
C GLU A 150 -17.25 -10.93 -5.39
N LYS A 151 -17.33 -10.88 -6.72
CA LYS A 151 -17.36 -9.62 -7.45
C LYS A 151 -18.80 -9.06 -7.49
N THR A 152 -19.22 -8.40 -6.43
CA THR A 152 -20.52 -7.73 -6.36
C THR A 152 -20.33 -6.21 -6.41
N GLY A 153 -20.83 -5.57 -7.47
CA GLY A 153 -20.75 -4.11 -7.64
C GLY A 153 -19.32 -3.57 -7.60
N ASN A 154 -19.02 -2.72 -6.61
CA ASN A 154 -17.72 -2.05 -6.42
C ASN A 154 -16.76 -2.82 -5.49
N SER A 155 -16.90 -4.14 -5.42
CA SER A 155 -15.96 -5.02 -4.73
C SER A 155 -14.53 -4.85 -5.29
N PRO A 156 -13.47 -4.87 -4.44
CA PRO A 156 -12.10 -4.84 -4.93
C PRO A 156 -11.75 -6.10 -5.72
N ASP A 157 -10.77 -6.02 -6.62
CA ASP A 157 -10.22 -7.18 -7.32
C ASP A 157 -9.29 -7.98 -6.40
N TYR A 158 -8.50 -7.28 -5.58
CA TYR A 158 -7.64 -7.88 -4.57
C TYR A 158 -7.80 -7.21 -3.22
N PHE A 159 -7.58 -7.99 -2.17
CA PHE A 159 -7.72 -7.56 -0.80
C PHE A 159 -6.58 -8.08 0.08
N SER A 160 -6.18 -7.27 1.06
CA SER A 160 -5.14 -7.61 2.02
C SER A 160 -5.42 -6.95 3.37
N SER A 161 -5.41 -7.69 4.48
CA SER A 161 -5.92 -7.18 5.76
C SER A 161 -5.55 -8.05 6.95
N ASN A 162 -5.31 -7.42 8.10
CA ASN A 162 -5.38 -8.04 9.44
C ASN A 162 -6.70 -7.70 10.19
N TYR A 163 -7.56 -6.87 9.59
CA TYR A 163 -8.89 -6.55 10.11
C TYR A 163 -9.87 -7.72 9.96
N ASP A 164 -9.91 -8.36 8.78
CA ASP A 164 -10.92 -9.39 8.47
C ASP A 164 -10.57 -10.76 9.08
N ALA A 165 -9.29 -11.01 9.37
CA ALA A 165 -8.86 -12.22 10.08
C ALA A 165 -9.45 -12.25 11.52
N ASP A 166 -9.57 -11.09 12.16
CA ASP A 166 -10.16 -10.91 13.49
C ASP A 166 -11.69 -11.11 13.47
N LEU A 167 -12.36 -10.65 12.41
CA LEU A 167 -13.82 -10.74 12.27
C LEU A 167 -14.29 -12.21 12.24
N LYS A 168 -13.52 -13.09 11.57
CA LYS A 168 -13.81 -14.53 11.55
C LYS A 168 -13.58 -15.21 12.91
N GLN A 169 -12.62 -14.76 13.70
CA GLN A 169 -12.37 -15.29 15.04
C GLN A 169 -13.47 -14.88 16.03
N ARG A 170 -14.03 -13.67 15.89
CA ARG A 170 -15.14 -13.19 16.76
C ARG A 170 -16.50 -13.80 16.44
N ILE A 171 -16.72 -14.25 15.21
CA ILE A 171 -17.96 -14.96 14.81
C ILE A 171 -17.90 -16.45 15.21
N ALA A 172 -16.68 -16.98 15.44
CA ALA A 172 -16.44 -18.36 15.83
C ALA A 172 -16.27 -18.57 17.36
N ALA A 173 -16.38 -17.51 18.15
CA ALA A 173 -16.33 -17.51 19.62
C ALA A 173 -17.70 -17.16 20.19
#